data_AF-A0A3D3I626-F1
#
_entry.id   AF-A0A3D3I626-F1
#
_cell.length_a   1.000
_cell.length_b   1.000
_cell.length_c   1.000
_cell.angle_alpha   90.00
_cell.angle_beta   90.00
_cell.angle_gamma   90.00
#
_symmetry.space_group_name_H-M   'P 1'
#
loop_
_entity.id
_entity.type
_entity.pdbx_description
1 polymer ?
#
loop_
_entity_poly.entity_id
_entity_poly.type
_entity_poly.pdbx_seq_one_letter_code
_entity_poly.pdbx_strand_id
1 'polypeptide(L)'
;EVGEGERDPARFYDNNTYGTLCLLQAMREVGVDQLIFSSTAAVYGEPETVSIPEDHPLRPTSVYGRTKLASEQMIRDFTRAYGLRHVIFRYFNAAGA
;
A
#
# COMPACT_ATOMS: atom_id res chain seq x y z
N GLU A 1 -5.26 7.27 -12.40
CA GLU A 1 -5.35 7.14 -10.93
C GLU A 1 -4.70 8.29 -10.15
N VAL A 2 -3.40 8.59 -10.31
CA VAL A 2 -2.74 9.64 -9.49
C VAL A 2 -3.43 11.01 -9.59
N GLY A 3 -3.74 11.48 -10.80
CA GLY A 3 -4.50 12.73 -11.02
C GLY A 3 -6.01 12.65 -10.72
N GLU A 4 -6.55 11.47 -10.44
CA GLU A 4 -7.92 11.32 -9.92
C GLU A 4 -7.96 11.40 -8.40
N GLY A 5 -6.93 10.89 -7.71
CA GLY A 5 -6.87 10.93 -6.24
C GLY A 5 -6.78 12.33 -5.67
N GLU A 6 -6.22 13.27 -6.42
CA GLU A 6 -6.21 14.69 -6.02
C GLU A 6 -7.58 15.37 -6.20
N ARG A 7 -8.47 14.82 -7.04
CA ARG A 7 -9.82 15.36 -7.28
C ARG A 7 -10.87 14.78 -6.32
N ASP A 8 -10.70 13.52 -5.93
CA ASP A 8 -11.56 12.84 -4.96
C ASP A 8 -10.70 11.96 -4.03
N PRO A 9 -10.11 12.55 -2.98
CA PRO A 9 -9.26 11.81 -2.06
C PRO A 9 -10.04 10.79 -1.23
N ALA A 10 -11.31 11.06 -0.91
CA ALA A 10 -12.14 10.20 -0.08
C ALA A 10 -12.28 8.81 -0.69
N ARG A 11 -12.55 8.74 -2.00
CA ARG A 11 -12.63 7.47 -2.74
C ARG A 11 -11.37 6.61 -2.59
N PHE A 12 -10.19 7.23 -2.57
CA PHE A 12 -8.93 6.50 -2.43
C PHE A 12 -8.71 6.01 -1.00
N TYR A 13 -9.08 6.79 0.02
CA TYR A 13 -9.05 6.33 1.41
C TYR A 13 -10.05 5.19 1.64
N ASP A 14 -11.26 5.30 1.13
CA ASP A 14 -12.28 4.26 1.25
C ASP A 14 -11.82 2.95 0.59
N ASN A 15 -11.34 3.03 -0.65
CA ASN A 15 -10.97 1.84 -1.39
C ASN A 15 -9.64 1.24 -0.92
N ASN A 16 -8.59 2.05 -0.79
CA ASN A 16 -7.25 1.52 -0.51
C ASN A 16 -7.02 1.32 0.98
N THR A 17 -7.39 2.28 1.82
CA THR A 17 -7.10 2.21 3.25
C THR A 17 -8.19 1.40 3.97
N TYR A 18 -9.44 1.85 3.92
CA TYR A 18 -10.54 1.17 4.61
C TYR A 18 -10.81 -0.22 4.01
N GLY A 19 -10.80 -0.36 2.68
CA GLY A 19 -10.90 -1.67 2.03
C GLY A 19 -9.81 -2.66 2.48
N THR A 20 -8.57 -2.18 2.67
CA THR A 20 -7.50 -3.03 3.23
C THR A 20 -7.79 -3.43 4.67
N LEU A 21 -8.30 -2.52 5.51
CA LEU A 21 -8.67 -2.84 6.89
C LEU A 21 -9.74 -3.93 6.94
N CYS A 22 -10.82 -3.78 6.15
CA CYS A 22 -11.89 -4.75 6.05
C CYS A 22 -11.35 -6.13 5.62
N LEU A 23 -10.48 -6.17 4.61
CA LEU A 23 -9.84 -7.41 4.16
C LEU A 23 -9.02 -8.06 5.30
N LEU A 24 -8.18 -7.29 5.97
CA LEU A 24 -7.33 -7.81 7.06
C LEU A 24 -8.15 -8.35 8.24
N GLN A 25 -9.26 -7.68 8.58
CA GLN A 25 -10.20 -8.15 9.60
C GLN A 25 -10.86 -9.46 9.17
N ALA A 26 -11.40 -9.52 7.95
CA ALA A 26 -12.03 -10.72 7.43
C ALA A 26 -11.06 -11.91 7.35
N MET A 27 -9.83 -11.70 6.86
CA MET A 27 -8.78 -12.71 6.83
C MET A 27 -8.51 -13.29 8.22
N ARG A 28 -8.43 -12.43 9.24
CA ARG A 28 -8.24 -12.85 10.62
C ARG A 28 -9.41 -13.68 11.14
N GLU A 29 -10.65 -13.26 10.88
CA GLU A 29 -11.86 -13.97 11.32
C GLU A 29 -11.93 -15.40 10.77
N VAL A 30 -11.48 -15.61 9.53
CA VAL A 30 -11.50 -16.92 8.87
C VAL A 30 -10.17 -17.68 8.97
N GLY A 31 -9.17 -17.14 9.68
CA GLY A 31 -7.89 -17.79 9.91
C GLY A 31 -6.93 -17.82 8.72
N VAL A 32 -7.07 -16.92 7.75
CA VAL A 32 -6.09 -16.74 6.66
C VAL A 32 -4.93 -15.88 7.15
N ASP A 33 -3.72 -16.42 7.07
CA ASP A 33 -2.51 -15.84 7.68
C ASP A 33 -1.45 -15.39 6.66
N GLN A 34 -1.76 -15.41 5.36
CA GLN A 34 -0.83 -15.01 4.30
C GLN A 34 -1.43 -13.97 3.36
N LEU A 35 -0.67 -12.90 3.10
CA LEU A 35 -1.07 -11.82 2.18
C LEU A 35 0.05 -11.47 1.20
N ILE A 36 -0.25 -11.48 -0.10
CA ILE A 36 0.55 -10.76 -1.10
C ILE A 36 -0.18 -9.47 -1.42
N PHE A 37 0.46 -8.34 -1.12
CA PHE A 37 -0.14 -7.02 -1.28
C PHE A 37 0.47 -6.26 -2.45
N SER A 38 -0.41 -5.74 -3.31
CA SER A 38 -0.06 -4.85 -4.42
C SER A 38 0.03 -3.41 -3.93
N SER A 39 1.25 -2.94 -3.72
CA SER A 39 1.59 -1.54 -3.46
C SER A 39 2.12 -0.87 -4.74
N THR A 40 2.81 0.25 -4.61
CA THR A 40 3.23 1.09 -5.73
C THR A 40 4.56 1.77 -5.43
N ALA A 41 5.36 2.05 -6.46
CA ALA A 41 6.52 2.91 -6.34
C ALA A 41 6.17 4.36 -5.93
N ALA A 42 4.91 4.79 -6.07
CA ALA A 42 4.47 6.12 -5.64
C ALA A 42 4.60 6.36 -4.12
N VAL A 43 4.83 5.31 -3.32
CA VAL A 43 5.15 5.44 -1.89
C VAL A 43 6.51 6.09 -1.63
N TYR A 44 7.44 6.02 -2.58
CA TYR A 44 8.77 6.61 -2.44
C TYR A 44 8.74 8.14 -2.61
N GLY A 45 7.83 8.65 -3.45
CA GLY A 45 7.78 10.06 -3.81
C GLY A 45 8.80 10.43 -4.87
N GLU A 46 9.48 11.56 -4.69
CA GLU A 46 10.54 12.00 -5.59
C GLU A 46 11.82 11.17 -5.36
N PRO A 47 12.39 10.56 -6.41
CA PRO A 47 13.61 9.77 -6.30
C PRO A 47 14.84 10.65 -6.02
N GLU A 48 15.63 10.29 -5.02
CA GLU A 48 16.94 10.92 -4.78
C GLU A 48 18.06 10.29 -5.62
N THR A 49 17.82 9.06 -6.12
CA THR A 49 18.76 8.29 -6.93
C THR A 49 18.03 7.60 -8.08
N VAL A 50 18.76 7.28 -9.15
CA VAL A 50 18.18 6.68 -10.38
C VAL A 50 17.61 5.28 -10.13
N SER A 51 18.29 4.50 -9.29
CA SER A 51 17.84 3.17 -8.88
C SER A 51 17.34 3.27 -7.45
N ILE A 52 16.03 3.09 -7.25
CA ILE A 52 15.39 3.22 -5.95
C ILE A 52 15.42 1.85 -5.24
N PRO A 53 16.25 1.66 -4.19
CA PRO A 53 16.21 0.44 -3.37
C PRO A 53 14.98 0.41 -2.46
N GLU A 54 14.63 -0.75 -1.92
CA GLU A 54 13.45 -0.91 -1.06
C GLU A 54 13.51 -0.16 0.27
N ASP A 55 14.72 0.16 0.74
CA ASP A 55 15.01 0.96 1.92
C ASP A 55 15.03 2.47 1.64
N HIS A 56 14.79 2.90 0.40
CA HIS A 56 14.66 4.31 0.05
C HIS A 56 13.55 4.97 0.89
N PRO A 57 13.74 6.24 1.33
CA PRO A 57 12.73 6.93 2.12
C PRO A 57 11.35 6.94 1.46
N LEU A 58 10.32 6.74 2.27
CA LEU A 58 8.92 6.72 1.87
C LEU A 58 8.29 8.09 2.07
N ARG A 59 8.31 8.94 1.03
CA ARG A 59 7.80 10.32 1.07
C ARG A 59 6.77 10.56 -0.04
N PRO A 60 5.59 9.92 0.00
CA PRO A 60 4.61 10.02 -1.07
C PRO A 60 4.11 11.45 -1.25
N THR A 61 4.15 11.94 -2.49
CA THR A 61 3.67 13.29 -2.84
C THR A 61 2.18 13.31 -3.21
N SER A 62 1.60 12.17 -3.61
CA SER A 62 0.20 12.05 -4.02
C SER A 62 -0.71 11.39 -2.97
N VAL A 63 -2.01 11.66 -3.04
CA VAL A 63 -3.03 10.96 -2.23
C VAL A 63 -2.96 9.44 -2.44
N TYR A 64 -2.82 9.00 -3.68
CA TYR A 64 -2.69 7.58 -4.01
C TYR A 64 -1.50 6.94 -3.28
N GLY A 65 -0.31 7.54 -3.36
CA GLY A 65 0.89 7.07 -2.65
C GLY A 65 0.71 7.05 -1.14
N ARG A 66 0.07 8.08 -0.56
CA ARG A 66 -0.23 8.13 0.88
C ARG A 66 -1.15 7.00 1.35
N THR A 67 -2.22 6.73 0.59
CA THR A 67 -3.16 5.65 0.95
C THR A 67 -2.52 4.27 0.85
N LYS A 68 -1.69 4.01 -0.18
CA LYS A 68 -0.93 2.75 -0.29
C LYS A 68 0.09 2.58 0.84
N LEU A 69 0.80 3.64 1.21
CA LEU A 69 1.72 3.61 2.35
C LEU A 69 1.00 3.32 3.67
N ALA A 70 -0.18 3.91 3.88
CA ALA A 70 -1.02 3.62 5.05
C ALA A 70 -1.45 2.14 5.10
N SER A 71 -1.82 1.56 3.95
CA SER A 71 -2.10 0.12 3.85
C SER A 71 -0.87 -0.73 4.21
N GLU A 72 0.34 -0.38 3.74
CA GLU A 72 1.57 -1.10 4.11
C GLU A 72 1.84 -1.06 5.62
N GLN A 73 1.62 0.09 6.27
CA GLN A 73 1.79 0.24 7.71
C GLN A 73 0.82 -0.65 8.47
N MET A 74 -0.46 -0.62 8.06
CA MET A 74 -1.50 -1.46 8.66
C MET A 74 -1.20 -2.95 8.55
N ILE A 75 -0.72 -3.41 7.38
CA ILE A 75 -0.31 -4.80 7.18
C ILE A 75 0.83 -5.17 8.15
N ARG A 76 1.84 -4.30 8.31
CA ARG A 76 2.96 -4.53 9.26
C ARG A 76 2.47 -4.58 10.70
N ASP A 77 1.47 -3.78 11.06
CA ASP A 77 0.88 -3.81 12.40
C ASP A 77 0.09 -5.09 12.64
N PHE A 78 -0.65 -5.58 11.64
CA PHE A 78 -1.32 -6.89 11.70
C PHE A 78 -0.32 -8.05 11.79
N THR A 79 0.84 -7.95 11.14
CA THR A 79 1.94 -8.91 11.34
C THR A 79 2.43 -8.93 12.79
N ARG A 80 2.70 -7.75 13.37
CA ARG A 80 3.19 -7.65 14.75
C ARG A 80 2.17 -8.12 15.78
N ALA A 81 0.90 -7.76 15.59
CA ALA A 81 -0.16 -8.04 16.56
C ALA A 81 -0.75 -9.46 16.43
N TYR A 82 -0.85 -9.98 15.21
CA TYR A 82 -1.64 -11.19 14.92
C TYR A 82 -0.87 -12.25 14.13
N GLY A 83 0.41 -12.04 13.82
CA GLY A 83 1.24 -13.05 13.14
C GLY A 83 0.98 -13.19 11.63
N LEU A 84 0.26 -12.25 11.01
CA LEU A 84 0.05 -12.24 9.55
C LEU A 84 1.38 -12.25 8.81
N ARG A 85 1.59 -13.18 7.89
CA ARG A 85 2.75 -13.22 7.00
C ARG A 85 2.42 -12.44 5.73
N HIS A 86 3.32 -11.57 5.28
CA HIS A 86 3.06 -10.75 4.11
C HIS A 86 4.27 -10.57 3.20
N VAL A 87 3.98 -10.29 1.93
CA VAL A 87 4.90 -9.72 0.95
C VAL A 87 4.24 -8.49 0.35
N ILE A 88 4.97 -7.38 0.27
CA ILE A 88 4.50 -6.13 -0.32
C ILE A 88 5.30 -5.87 -1.60
N PHE A 89 4.61 -5.84 -2.75
CA PHE A 89 5.22 -5.49 -4.03
C PHE A 89 4.96 -4.02 -4.36
N ARG A 90 6.02 -3.21 -4.42
CA ARG A 90 5.96 -1.80 -4.83
C ARG A 90 6.21 -1.71 -6.33
N TYR A 91 5.17 -1.88 -7.14
CA TYR A 91 5.32 -1.88 -8.60
C TYR A 91 5.76 -0.52 -9.14
N PHE A 92 6.81 -0.55 -9.97
CA PHE A 92 7.14 0.55 -10.88
C PHE A 92 6.27 0.40 -12.12
N ASN A 93 5.49 1.44 -12.46
CA ASN A 93 4.58 1.54 -13.62
C ASN A 93 4.40 0.20 -14.36
N ALA A 94 3.52 -0.65 -13.84
CA ALA A 94 3.22 -1.92 -14.48
C ALA A 94 2.53 -1.62 -15.82
N ALA A 95 3.25 -1.82 -16.92
CA ALA A 95 2.69 -1.74 -18.27
C ALA A 95 2.27 -3.14 -18.70
N GLY A 96 1.05 -3.26 -19.23
CA GLY A 96 0.44 -4.51 -19.69
C GLY A 96 -0.74 -4.23 -20.61
N ALA A 97 -1.12 -5.24 -21.41
CA ALA A 97 -2.06 -5.15 -22.53
C ALA A 97 -3.52 -4.85 -22.12
#